data_AF-A0A4R4J2Z7-F1
#
_entry.id   AF-A0A4R4J2Z7-F1
#
_cell.length_a   1.000
_cell.length_b   1.000
_cell.length_c   1.000
_cell.angle_alpha   90.00
_cell.angle_beta   90.00
_cell.angle_gamma   90.00
#
_symmetry.space_group_name_H-M   'P 1'
#
loop_
_entity.id
_entity.type
_entity.pdbx_description
1 polymer ?
#
loop_
_entity_poly.entity_id
_entity_poly.type
_entity_poly.pdbx_seq_one_letter_code
_entity_poly.pdbx_strand_id
1 'polypeptide(L)'
;MLDQLTEEKWPQTIKMTIIWSTAILFVISMFFPVEYFYSNVKKEIGWGHKMIGNKDFNIVLGHATENYHSIFVETGIDGGLREFYRLSPQDIASQGGPLNMIATIFLNMAENLNYWFYMIVYRITLNLYWLPYMAVVIFPSIFAGTMRWLSKRYNFGYASPFLNRRSMVLIGWGIYSILLSLFVPLPVPPMIGAIIMIVMIPIGTSLLIANLPKRI
;
A
#
# COMPACT_ATOMS: atom_id res chain seq x y z
N MET A 1 -3.84 20.46 33.47
CA MET A 1 -2.54 19.75 33.34
C MET A 1 -2.68 18.33 32.80
N LEU A 2 -3.80 17.61 33.02
CA LEU A 2 -4.01 16.29 32.41
C LEU A 2 -4.40 16.34 30.91
N ASP A 3 -5.12 17.39 30.46
CA ASP A 3 -5.54 17.53 29.05
C ASP A 3 -4.39 17.79 28.07
N GLN A 4 -3.23 18.25 28.55
CA GLN A 4 -2.02 18.42 27.72
C GLN A 4 -1.22 17.12 27.54
N LEU A 5 -1.58 16.05 28.26
CA LEU A 5 -0.94 14.74 28.12
C LEU A 5 -1.65 13.84 27.10
N THR A 6 -2.80 14.26 26.58
CA THR A 6 -3.60 13.51 25.58
C THR A 6 -3.57 14.14 24.19
N GLU A 7 -2.66 15.07 23.91
CA GLU A 7 -2.31 15.37 22.52
C GLU A 7 -1.56 14.17 21.95
N GLU A 8 -2.31 13.20 21.41
CA GLU A 8 -1.75 12.13 20.59
C GLU A 8 -0.97 12.78 19.44
N LYS A 9 0.37 12.72 19.55
CA LYS A 9 1.34 13.20 18.54
C LYS A 9 1.34 12.39 17.24
N TRP A 10 0.40 11.45 17.11
CA TRP A 10 0.25 10.61 15.93
C TRP A 10 -0.52 11.35 14.84
N PRO A 11 -0.23 11.09 13.55
CA PRO A 11 -0.88 11.77 12.45
C PRO A 11 -2.39 11.47 12.45
N GLN A 12 -3.20 12.48 12.76
CA GLN A 12 -4.66 12.34 12.92
C GLN A 12 -5.43 12.39 11.60
N THR A 13 -4.79 12.86 10.53
CA THR A 13 -5.40 12.99 9.21
C THR A 13 -4.64 12.18 8.17
N ILE A 14 -5.36 11.69 7.15
CA ILE A 14 -4.78 10.92 6.03
C ILE A 14 -3.57 11.66 5.41
N LYS A 15 -3.68 12.99 5.25
CA LYS A 15 -2.58 13.83 4.74
C LYS A 15 -1.35 13.77 5.63
N MET A 16 -1.52 13.97 6.94
CA MET A 16 -0.40 13.86 7.88
C MET A 16 0.20 12.46 7.87
N THR A 17 -0.60 11.41 7.76
CA THR A 17 -0.10 10.03 7.75
C THR A 17 0.73 9.73 6.52
N ILE A 18 0.30 10.20 5.33
CA ILE A 18 1.08 10.07 4.08
C ILE A 18 2.41 10.81 4.21
N ILE A 19 2.40 12.02 4.75
CA ILE A 19 3.63 12.80 4.98
C ILE A 19 4.55 12.05 5.95
N TRP A 20 3.99 11.55 7.05
CA TRP A 20 4.75 10.81 8.06
C TRP A 20 5.32 9.50 7.53
N SER A 21 4.55 8.71 6.78
CA SER A 21 5.02 7.46 6.18
C SER A 21 6.09 7.70 5.13
N THR A 22 5.94 8.76 4.34
CA THR A 22 6.95 9.19 3.37
C THR A 22 8.23 9.63 4.08
N ALA A 23 8.14 10.42 5.15
CA ALA A 23 9.30 10.86 5.93
C ALA A 23 10.03 9.67 6.59
N ILE A 24 9.30 8.75 7.23
CA ILE A 24 9.86 7.49 7.75
C ILE A 24 10.63 6.76 6.66
N LEU A 25 10.06 6.69 5.45
CA LEU A 25 10.69 5.97 4.37
C LEU A 25 12.02 6.60 3.94
N PHE A 26 12.09 7.92 3.84
CA PHE A 26 13.35 8.61 3.56
C PHE A 26 14.40 8.26 4.62
N VAL A 27 14.03 8.28 5.91
CA VAL A 27 14.94 7.89 6.99
C VAL A 27 15.39 6.42 6.85
N ILE A 28 14.45 5.50 6.61
CA ILE A 28 14.80 4.07 6.46
C ILE A 28 15.72 3.87 5.25
N SER A 29 15.44 4.55 4.13
CA SER A 29 16.25 4.45 2.91
C SER A 29 17.67 4.98 3.11
N MET A 30 17.87 5.93 4.04
CA MET A 30 19.22 6.43 4.37
C MET A 30 20.06 5.41 5.16
N PHE A 31 19.45 4.75 6.16
CA PHE A 31 20.20 3.95 7.14
C PHE A 31 20.20 2.44 6.88
N PHE A 32 19.29 1.92 6.06
CA PHE A 32 19.22 0.50 5.77
C PHE A 32 20.08 0.11 4.56
N PRO A 33 20.75 -1.04 4.59
CA PRO A 33 21.59 -1.50 3.50
C PRO A 33 20.74 -1.87 2.27
N VAL A 34 21.27 -1.64 1.07
CA VAL A 34 20.57 -1.90 -0.20
C VAL A 34 20.14 -3.35 -0.36
N GLU A 35 20.94 -4.29 0.13
CA GLU A 35 20.66 -5.72 0.08
C GLU A 35 19.34 -6.07 0.77
N TYR A 36 18.95 -5.29 1.78
CA TYR A 36 17.68 -5.45 2.48
C TYR A 36 16.49 -5.17 1.54
N PHE A 37 16.52 -4.05 0.82
CA PHE A 37 15.47 -3.68 -0.13
C PHE A 37 15.42 -4.65 -1.32
N TYR A 38 16.58 -5.00 -1.87
CA TYR A 38 16.66 -6.00 -2.94
C TYR A 38 16.08 -7.35 -2.50
N SER A 39 16.43 -7.83 -1.31
CA SER A 39 15.86 -9.06 -0.77
C SER A 39 14.36 -8.97 -0.55
N ASN A 40 13.83 -7.82 -0.14
CA ASN A 40 12.39 -7.63 0.07
C ASN A 40 11.63 -7.69 -1.24
N VAL A 41 12.12 -7.00 -2.28
CA VAL A 41 11.54 -7.06 -3.63
C VAL A 41 11.50 -8.51 -4.13
N LYS A 42 12.62 -9.23 -4.01
CA LYS A 42 12.70 -10.64 -4.43
C LYS A 42 11.74 -11.55 -3.66
N LYS A 43 11.59 -11.34 -2.35
CA LYS A 43 10.66 -12.10 -1.51
C LYS A 43 9.21 -11.85 -1.92
N GLU A 44 8.84 -10.59 -2.15
CA GLU A 44 7.47 -10.22 -2.48
C GLU A 44 7.05 -10.73 -3.87
N ILE A 45 7.92 -10.57 -4.87
CA ILE A 45 7.76 -11.18 -6.19
C ILE A 45 7.63 -12.70 -6.07
N GLY A 46 8.47 -13.34 -5.24
CA GLY A 46 8.42 -14.78 -4.99
C GLY A 46 7.10 -15.24 -4.35
N TRP A 47 6.53 -14.46 -3.44
CA TRP A 47 5.21 -14.73 -2.87
C TRP A 47 4.09 -14.53 -3.90
N GLY A 48 4.17 -13.48 -4.73
CA GLY A 48 3.21 -13.23 -5.79
C GLY A 48 3.18 -14.37 -6.80
N HIS A 49 4.36 -14.86 -7.19
CA HIS A 49 4.50 -16.01 -8.09
C HIS A 49 3.85 -17.27 -7.51
N LYS A 50 4.10 -17.57 -6.23
CA LYS A 50 3.48 -18.72 -5.55
C LYS A 50 1.97 -18.61 -5.42
N MET A 51 1.45 -17.40 -5.27
CA MET A 51 0.02 -17.15 -5.04
C MET A 51 -0.80 -17.17 -6.34
N ILE A 52 -0.32 -16.48 -7.38
CA ILE A 52 -1.04 -16.30 -8.65
C ILE A 52 -0.78 -17.48 -9.62
N GLY A 53 0.42 -18.06 -9.56
CA GLY A 53 0.84 -19.12 -10.47
C GLY A 53 1.50 -18.59 -11.75
N ASN A 54 2.27 -19.46 -12.42
CA ASN A 54 3.27 -19.07 -13.42
C ASN A 54 2.72 -18.25 -14.61
N LYS A 55 1.53 -18.59 -15.11
CA LYS A 55 0.99 -17.98 -16.34
C LYS A 55 0.56 -16.54 -16.10
N ASP A 56 -0.34 -16.33 -15.14
CA ASP A 56 -0.92 -15.02 -14.87
C ASP A 56 0.09 -14.10 -14.15
N PHE A 57 1.00 -14.66 -13.35
CA PHE A 57 2.02 -13.87 -12.68
C PHE A 57 2.97 -13.17 -13.65
N ASN A 58 3.34 -13.82 -14.75
CA ASN A 58 4.22 -13.21 -15.76
C ASN A 58 3.54 -12.02 -16.45
N ILE A 59 2.22 -12.06 -16.62
CA ILE A 59 1.45 -10.93 -17.15
C ILE A 59 1.46 -9.77 -16.16
N VAL A 60 1.18 -10.03 -14.87
CA VAL A 60 1.21 -9.02 -13.82
C VAL A 60 2.60 -8.38 -13.69
N LEU A 61 3.65 -9.20 -13.70
CA LEU A 61 5.03 -8.72 -13.63
C LEU A 61 5.44 -7.94 -14.89
N GLY A 62 4.96 -8.36 -16.07
CA GLY A 62 5.12 -7.65 -17.33
C GLY A 62 4.53 -6.24 -17.25
N HIS A 63 3.26 -6.14 -16.86
CA HIS A 63 2.61 -4.83 -16.66
C HIS A 63 3.27 -3.98 -15.58
N ALA A 64 3.75 -4.58 -14.49
CA ALA A 64 4.47 -3.84 -13.46
C ALA A 64 5.77 -3.22 -14.02
N THR A 65 6.47 -3.98 -14.88
CA THR A 65 7.72 -3.54 -15.51
C THR A 65 7.45 -2.47 -16.58
N GLU A 66 6.42 -2.65 -17.40
CA GLU A 66 5.97 -1.66 -18.40
C GLU A 66 5.53 -0.35 -17.73
N ASN A 67 4.72 -0.43 -16.68
CA ASN A 67 4.29 0.73 -15.91
C ASN A 67 5.48 1.44 -15.26
N TYR A 68 6.44 0.69 -14.73
CA TYR A 68 7.65 1.28 -14.15
C TYR A 68 8.49 1.97 -15.23
N HIS A 69 8.64 1.34 -16.40
CA HIS A 69 9.34 1.92 -17.54
C HIS A 69 8.70 3.25 -17.96
N SER A 70 7.39 3.28 -18.15
CA SER A 70 6.67 4.49 -18.56
C SER A 70 6.72 5.60 -17.51
N ILE A 71 6.58 5.27 -16.22
CA ILE A 71 6.52 6.28 -15.15
C ILE A 71 7.90 6.80 -14.76
N PHE A 72 8.93 5.94 -14.70
CA PHE A 72 10.23 6.29 -14.12
C PHE A 72 11.40 6.25 -15.11
N VAL A 73 11.38 5.37 -16.11
CA VAL A 73 12.49 5.26 -17.07
C VAL A 73 12.37 6.29 -18.17
N GLU A 74 11.20 6.41 -18.81
CA GLU A 74 10.94 7.37 -19.89
C GLU A 74 10.99 8.82 -19.40
N THR A 75 10.60 9.07 -18.15
CA THR A 75 10.69 10.39 -17.51
C THR A 75 12.12 10.78 -17.13
N GLY A 76 13.08 9.86 -17.24
CA GLY A 76 14.48 10.08 -16.87
C GLY A 76 14.76 10.06 -15.37
N ILE A 77 13.75 9.81 -14.52
CA ILE A 77 13.92 9.75 -13.04
C ILE A 77 14.84 8.57 -12.66
N ASP A 78 14.60 7.38 -13.21
CA ASP A 78 15.45 6.20 -12.99
C ASP A 78 16.87 6.43 -13.53
N GLY A 79 16.99 7.08 -14.70
CA GLY A 79 18.27 7.47 -15.29
C GLY A 79 19.07 8.42 -14.40
N GLY A 80 18.44 9.48 -13.90
CA GLY A 80 19.08 10.45 -13.00
C GLY A 80 19.47 9.84 -11.65
N LEU A 81 18.65 8.95 -11.09
CA LEU A 81 19.00 8.21 -9.87
C LEU A 81 20.18 7.26 -10.13
N ARG A 82 20.17 6.52 -11.26
CA ARG A 82 21.26 5.63 -11.68
C ARG A 82 22.56 6.37 -11.85
N GLU A 83 22.54 7.52 -12.49
CA GLU A 83 23.73 8.35 -12.66
C GLU A 83 24.27 8.82 -11.30
N PHE A 84 23.37 9.22 -10.38
CA PHE A 84 23.73 9.67 -9.05
C PHE A 84 24.42 8.60 -8.19
N TYR A 85 23.95 7.34 -8.21
CA TYR A 85 24.61 6.26 -7.45
C TYR A 85 25.73 5.52 -8.19
N ARG A 86 25.89 5.75 -9.50
CA ARG A 86 27.01 5.19 -10.30
C ARG A 86 28.32 5.97 -10.16
N LEU A 87 28.32 7.13 -9.50
CA LEU A 87 29.55 7.86 -9.17
C LEU A 87 30.53 6.92 -8.45
N SER A 88 31.74 6.79 -9.00
CA SER A 88 32.70 5.75 -8.61
C SER A 88 33.09 5.91 -7.13
N PRO A 89 33.14 4.82 -6.34
CA PRO A 89 33.66 4.84 -4.97
C PRO A 89 35.07 5.47 -4.86
N GLN A 90 35.82 5.48 -5.96
CA GLN A 90 37.16 6.07 -6.07
C GLN A 90 37.13 7.61 -6.04
N ASP A 91 36.09 8.24 -6.61
CA ASP A 91 35.92 9.70 -6.61
C ASP A 91 35.51 10.20 -5.21
N ILE A 92 34.77 9.39 -4.46
CA ILE A 92 34.29 9.72 -3.12
C ILE A 92 35.35 9.43 -2.05
N ALA A 93 36.15 8.37 -2.22
CA ALA A 93 37.29 8.06 -1.35
C ALA A 93 38.38 9.14 -1.39
N SER A 94 38.46 9.92 -2.48
CA SER A 94 39.37 11.07 -2.60
C SER A 94 38.96 12.26 -1.72
N GLN A 95 37.68 12.33 -1.32
CA GLN A 95 37.11 13.39 -0.48
C GLN A 95 37.12 12.94 0.99
N GLY A 96 38.29 12.87 1.61
CA GLY A 96 38.42 12.46 3.01
C GLY A 96 37.55 13.29 3.98
N GLY A 97 37.06 12.66 5.06
CA GLY A 97 36.34 13.34 6.15
C GLY A 97 34.81 13.12 6.17
N PRO A 98 34.05 13.99 6.87
CA PRO A 98 32.59 13.88 7.02
C PRO A 98 31.81 13.90 5.70
N LEU A 99 32.38 14.47 4.64
CA LEU A 99 31.76 14.55 3.32
C LEU A 99 31.57 13.16 2.69
N ASN A 100 32.55 12.26 2.84
CA ASN A 100 32.46 10.88 2.37
C ASN A 100 31.31 10.11 3.06
N MET A 101 31.15 10.31 4.38
CA MET A 101 30.05 9.71 5.13
C MET A 101 28.69 10.19 4.62
N ILE A 102 28.53 11.49 4.41
CA ILE A 102 27.30 12.08 3.87
C ILE A 102 27.04 11.55 2.46
N ALA A 103 28.04 11.57 1.57
CA ALA A 103 27.92 11.06 0.21
C ALA A 103 27.47 9.60 0.20
N THR A 104 28.08 8.74 1.01
CA THR A 104 27.72 7.32 1.13
C THR A 104 26.25 7.12 1.54
N ILE A 105 25.74 7.92 2.50
CA ILE A 105 24.33 7.87 2.92
C ILE A 105 23.40 8.27 1.78
N PHE A 106 23.74 9.32 1.02
CA PHE A 106 22.93 9.78 -0.11
C PHE A 106 22.92 8.78 -1.27
N LEU A 107 24.05 8.12 -1.56
CA LEU A 107 24.13 7.05 -2.55
C LEU A 107 23.23 5.87 -2.16
N ASN A 108 23.36 5.40 -0.91
CA ASN A 108 22.54 4.32 -0.36
C ASN A 108 21.04 4.66 -0.43
N MET A 109 20.67 5.89 -0.08
CA MET A 109 19.30 6.37 -0.20
C MET A 109 18.81 6.35 -1.64
N ALA A 110 19.59 6.86 -2.60
CA ALA A 110 19.19 6.90 -4.00
C ALA A 110 18.96 5.50 -4.59
N GLU A 111 19.84 4.54 -4.26
CA GLU A 111 19.68 3.15 -4.70
C GLU A 111 18.46 2.48 -4.04
N ASN A 112 18.26 2.67 -2.74
CA ASN A 112 17.09 2.18 -2.02
C ASN A 112 15.76 2.74 -2.56
N LEU A 113 15.72 4.03 -2.89
CA LEU A 113 14.55 4.67 -3.47
C LEU A 113 14.19 4.05 -4.83
N ASN A 114 15.18 3.65 -5.63
CA ASN A 114 14.93 2.99 -6.91
C ASN A 114 14.18 1.66 -6.73
N TYR A 115 14.68 0.77 -5.85
CA TYR A 115 14.00 -0.48 -5.52
C TYR A 115 12.61 -0.24 -4.94
N TRP A 116 12.46 0.80 -4.13
CA TRP A 116 11.19 1.14 -3.53
C TRP A 116 10.16 1.66 -4.53
N PHE A 117 10.56 2.52 -5.48
CA PHE A 117 9.68 2.97 -6.56
C PHE A 117 9.20 1.80 -7.41
N TYR A 118 10.10 0.86 -7.75
CA TYR A 118 9.70 -0.36 -8.44
C TYR A 118 8.66 -1.15 -7.61
N MET A 119 8.90 -1.31 -6.31
CA MET A 119 7.98 -2.03 -5.42
C MET A 119 6.61 -1.36 -5.29
N ILE A 120 6.53 -0.03 -5.27
CA ILE A 120 5.24 0.70 -5.29
C ILE A 120 4.49 0.38 -6.58
N VAL A 121 5.15 0.49 -7.74
CA VAL A 121 4.52 0.22 -9.05
C VAL A 121 4.06 -1.24 -9.14
N TYR A 122 4.87 -2.17 -8.64
CA TYR A 122 4.51 -3.58 -8.53
C TYR A 122 3.25 -3.77 -7.67
N ARG A 123 3.20 -3.19 -6.47
CA ARG A 123 2.04 -3.28 -5.56
C ARG A 123 0.79 -2.64 -6.14
N ILE A 124 0.90 -1.51 -6.84
CA ILE A 124 -0.23 -0.89 -7.53
C ILE A 124 -0.76 -1.83 -8.61
N THR A 125 0.12 -2.35 -9.47
CA THR A 125 -0.25 -3.30 -10.53
C THR A 125 -0.92 -4.54 -9.96
N LEU A 126 -0.39 -5.08 -8.87
CA LEU A 126 -0.97 -6.23 -8.17
C LEU A 126 -2.35 -5.91 -7.56
N ASN A 127 -2.55 -4.73 -6.98
CA ASN A 127 -3.85 -4.32 -6.48
C ASN A 127 -4.87 -4.14 -7.62
N LEU A 128 -4.44 -3.60 -8.76
CA LEU A 128 -5.27 -3.49 -9.95
C LEU A 128 -5.66 -4.86 -10.52
N TYR A 129 -4.77 -5.85 -10.46
CA TYR A 129 -5.08 -7.23 -10.84
C TYR A 129 -6.23 -7.82 -10.02
N TRP A 130 -6.35 -7.49 -8.74
CA TRP A 130 -7.42 -7.97 -7.87
C TRP A 130 -8.76 -7.21 -8.03
N LEU A 131 -8.74 -6.01 -8.60
CA LEU A 131 -9.90 -5.13 -8.69
C LEU A 131 -11.08 -5.75 -9.49
N PRO A 132 -10.87 -6.43 -10.64
CA PRO A 132 -11.93 -7.15 -11.33
C PRO A 132 -12.58 -8.25 -10.45
N TYR A 133 -11.78 -8.99 -9.67
CA TYR A 133 -12.30 -10.02 -8.77
C TYR A 133 -13.10 -9.42 -7.61
N MET A 134 -12.65 -8.28 -7.07
CA MET A 134 -13.42 -7.52 -6.10
C MET A 134 -14.77 -7.08 -6.68
N ALA A 135 -14.80 -6.63 -7.94
CA ALA A 135 -16.05 -6.23 -8.60
C ALA A 135 -17.06 -7.39 -8.65
N VAL A 136 -16.62 -8.61 -8.96
CA VAL A 136 -17.49 -9.79 -8.99
C VAL A 136 -18.15 -10.06 -7.63
N VAL A 137 -17.46 -9.82 -6.52
CA VAL A 137 -17.97 -10.13 -5.16
C VAL A 137 -18.70 -8.94 -4.51
N ILE A 138 -18.34 -7.71 -4.87
CA ILE A 138 -18.97 -6.51 -4.31
C ILE A 138 -20.42 -6.39 -4.76
N PHE A 139 -20.75 -6.72 -6.02
CA PHE A 139 -22.12 -6.62 -6.54
C PHE A 139 -23.12 -7.51 -5.79
N PRO A 140 -22.89 -8.83 -5.63
CA PRO A 140 -23.74 -9.67 -4.78
C PRO A 140 -23.82 -9.19 -3.33
N SER A 141 -22.73 -8.64 -2.80
CA SER A 141 -22.69 -8.16 -1.41
C SER A 141 -23.55 -6.92 -1.19
N ILE A 142 -23.54 -5.98 -2.15
CA ILE A 142 -24.43 -4.82 -2.19
C ILE A 142 -25.89 -5.27 -2.28
N PHE A 143 -26.18 -6.21 -3.19
CA PHE A 143 -27.52 -6.75 -3.37
C PHE A 143 -28.03 -7.44 -2.09
N ALA A 144 -27.24 -8.32 -1.49
CA ALA A 144 -27.57 -8.99 -0.24
C ALA A 144 -27.78 -8.01 0.92
N GLY A 145 -26.93 -6.97 1.02
CA GLY A 145 -27.08 -5.90 2.01
C GLY A 145 -28.40 -5.14 1.83
N THR A 146 -28.75 -4.84 0.57
CA THR A 146 -29.97 -4.11 0.21
C THR A 146 -31.22 -4.93 0.53
N MET A 147 -31.23 -6.22 0.19
CA MET A 147 -32.36 -7.11 0.50
C MET A 147 -32.57 -7.26 2.00
N ARG A 148 -31.50 -7.36 2.79
CA ARG A 148 -31.59 -7.37 4.26
C ARG A 148 -32.12 -6.04 4.81
N TRP A 149 -31.69 -4.92 4.25
CA TRP A 149 -32.18 -3.61 4.64
C TRP A 149 -33.69 -3.45 4.34
N LEU A 150 -34.13 -3.83 3.14
CA LEU A 150 -35.55 -3.85 2.76
C LEU A 150 -36.37 -4.76 3.68
N SER A 151 -35.92 -5.98 3.93
CA SER A 151 -36.59 -6.92 4.85
C SER A 151 -36.77 -6.33 6.25
N LYS A 152 -35.72 -5.67 6.80
CA LYS A 152 -35.83 -4.96 8.09
C LYS A 152 -36.78 -3.77 8.02
N ARG A 153 -36.88 -3.08 6.88
CA ARG A 153 -37.82 -1.97 6.70
C ARG A 153 -39.28 -2.47 6.75
N TYR A 154 -39.59 -3.53 6.01
CA TYR A 154 -40.94 -4.11 5.97
C TYR A 154 -41.36 -4.76 7.30
N ASN A 155 -40.44 -5.45 7.98
CA ASN A 155 -40.73 -6.14 9.23
C ASN A 155 -40.50 -5.28 10.49
N PHE A 156 -40.26 -3.97 10.33
CA PHE A 156 -39.82 -3.08 11.42
C PHE A 156 -38.59 -3.58 12.21
N GLY A 157 -37.82 -4.53 11.66
CA GLY A 157 -36.69 -5.18 12.33
C GLY A 157 -35.55 -4.22 12.71
N TYR A 158 -34.87 -4.50 13.81
CA TYR A 158 -33.83 -3.61 14.35
C TYR A 158 -32.64 -3.42 13.38
N ALA A 159 -32.30 -2.16 13.11
CA ALA A 159 -31.07 -1.78 12.42
C ALA A 159 -30.02 -1.41 13.47
N SER A 160 -28.93 -2.18 13.55
CA SER A 160 -27.93 -2.02 14.61
C SER A 160 -26.96 -0.86 14.31
N PRO A 161 -26.94 0.21 15.13
CA PRO A 161 -25.97 1.30 14.98
C PRO A 161 -24.54 0.81 15.21
N PHE A 162 -24.35 -0.21 16.06
CA PHE A 162 -23.06 -0.84 16.28
C PHE A 162 -22.52 -1.48 15.00
N LEU A 163 -23.33 -2.30 14.32
CA LEU A 163 -22.92 -2.93 13.06
C LEU A 163 -22.68 -1.90 11.96
N ASN A 164 -23.51 -0.85 11.87
CA ASN A 164 -23.31 0.22 10.91
C ASN A 164 -21.94 0.91 11.12
N ARG A 165 -21.66 1.38 12.35
CA ARG A 165 -20.39 2.05 12.68
C ARG A 165 -19.18 1.14 12.49
N ARG A 166 -19.25 -0.11 12.96
CA ARG A 166 -18.14 -1.07 12.80
C ARG A 166 -17.90 -1.44 11.34
N SER A 167 -18.93 -1.50 10.52
CA SER A 167 -18.79 -1.76 9.08
C SER A 167 -18.11 -0.59 8.37
N MET A 168 -18.46 0.66 8.69
CA MET A 168 -17.75 1.84 8.18
C MET A 168 -16.27 1.82 8.58
N VAL A 169 -15.99 1.53 9.84
CA VAL A 169 -14.61 1.43 10.37
C VAL A 169 -13.86 0.30 9.66
N LEU A 170 -14.48 -0.85 9.43
CA LEU A 170 -13.89 -1.99 8.74
C LEU A 170 -13.54 -1.66 7.28
N ILE A 171 -14.44 -1.03 6.53
CA ILE A 171 -14.16 -0.59 5.15
C ILE A 171 -13.05 0.46 5.15
N GLY A 172 -13.12 1.44 6.06
CA GLY A 172 -12.11 2.49 6.21
C GLY A 172 -10.72 1.93 6.48
N TRP A 173 -10.61 0.98 7.43
CA TRP A 173 -9.35 0.29 7.71
C TRP A 173 -8.87 -0.56 6.53
N GLY A 174 -9.77 -1.23 5.79
CA GLY A 174 -9.40 -1.99 4.60
C GLY A 174 -8.73 -1.10 3.54
N ILE A 175 -9.39 0.01 3.18
CA ILE A 175 -8.85 0.98 2.21
C ILE A 175 -7.53 1.57 2.72
N TYR A 176 -7.51 1.96 3.99
CA TYR A 176 -6.30 2.49 4.62
C TYR A 176 -5.14 1.50 4.59
N SER A 177 -5.36 0.22 4.89
CA SER A 177 -4.34 -0.83 4.86
C SER A 177 -3.79 -1.07 3.45
N ILE A 178 -4.62 -1.00 2.41
CA ILE A 178 -4.16 -1.08 1.02
C ILE A 178 -3.23 0.09 0.70
N LEU A 179 -3.64 1.32 1.02
CA LEU A 179 -2.82 2.51 0.79
C LEU A 179 -1.51 2.45 1.58
N LEU A 180 -1.58 2.11 2.86
CA LEU A 180 -0.42 1.97 3.72
C LEU A 180 0.55 0.91 3.17
N SER A 181 0.04 -0.22 2.67
CA SER A 181 0.86 -1.30 2.10
C SER A 181 1.75 -0.85 0.95
N LEU A 182 1.37 0.20 0.20
CA LEU A 182 2.21 0.75 -0.86
C LEU A 182 3.50 1.36 -0.28
N PHE A 183 3.43 1.96 0.90
CA PHE A 183 4.52 2.72 1.48
C PHE A 183 5.37 1.97 2.51
N VAL A 184 4.92 0.79 2.98
CA VAL A 184 5.70 0.03 3.97
C VAL A 184 7.00 -0.49 3.34
N PRO A 185 8.19 -0.23 3.91
CA PRO A 185 9.47 -0.71 3.39
C PRO A 185 9.76 -2.19 3.73
N LEU A 186 8.77 -2.87 4.29
CA LEU A 186 8.78 -4.30 4.62
C LEU A 186 8.09 -5.07 3.49
N PRO A 187 8.47 -6.33 3.25
CA PRO A 187 7.83 -7.14 2.23
C PRO A 187 6.39 -7.45 2.68
N VAL A 188 5.42 -7.13 1.82
CA VAL A 188 4.00 -7.34 2.12
C VAL A 188 3.50 -8.55 1.36
N PRO A 189 2.98 -9.59 2.03
CA PRO A 189 2.37 -10.72 1.34
C PRO A 189 1.23 -10.27 0.40
N PRO A 190 1.28 -10.61 -0.90
CA PRO A 190 0.22 -10.33 -1.88
C PRO A 190 -1.19 -10.73 -1.45
N MET A 191 -1.28 -11.78 -0.63
CA MET A 191 -2.53 -12.30 -0.08
C MET A 191 -3.28 -11.30 0.78
N ILE A 192 -2.57 -10.37 1.46
CA ILE A 192 -3.22 -9.37 2.32
C ILE A 192 -4.11 -8.46 1.49
N GLY A 193 -3.61 -7.95 0.35
CA GLY A 193 -4.40 -7.12 -0.56
C GLY A 193 -5.63 -7.85 -1.07
N ALA A 194 -5.46 -9.11 -1.51
CA ALA A 194 -6.56 -9.94 -1.99
C ALA A 194 -7.63 -10.18 -0.91
N ILE A 195 -7.25 -10.52 0.32
CA ILE A 195 -8.20 -10.73 1.43
C ILE A 195 -8.98 -9.45 1.71
N ILE A 196 -8.30 -8.31 1.75
CA ILE A 196 -8.98 -7.02 2.02
C ILE A 196 -10.00 -6.72 0.91
N MET A 197 -9.59 -6.83 -0.36
CA MET A 197 -10.43 -6.47 -1.50
C MET A 197 -11.58 -7.46 -1.75
N ILE A 198 -11.33 -8.76 -1.63
CA ILE A 198 -12.30 -9.82 -2.00
C ILE A 198 -13.19 -10.21 -0.82
N VAL A 199 -12.70 -10.08 0.42
CA VAL A 199 -13.41 -10.56 1.62
C VAL A 199 -13.84 -9.40 2.51
N MET A 200 -12.89 -8.60 2.99
CA MET A 200 -13.16 -7.59 4.02
C MET A 200 -14.09 -6.48 3.50
N ILE A 201 -13.78 -5.86 2.36
CA ILE A 201 -14.60 -4.77 1.79
C ILE A 201 -16.01 -5.24 1.43
N PRO A 202 -16.22 -6.38 0.74
CA PRO A 202 -17.55 -6.86 0.42
C PRO A 202 -18.40 -7.20 1.64
N ILE A 203 -17.83 -7.87 2.65
CA ILE A 203 -18.53 -8.15 3.92
C ILE A 203 -18.90 -6.84 4.62
N GLY A 204 -17.96 -5.91 4.76
CA GLY A 204 -18.20 -4.61 5.36
C GLY A 204 -19.31 -3.86 4.65
N THR A 205 -19.31 -3.87 3.32
CA THR A 205 -20.32 -3.20 2.49
C THR A 205 -21.70 -3.80 2.69
N SER A 206 -21.81 -5.13 2.69
CA SER A 206 -23.09 -5.82 2.94
C SER A 206 -23.65 -5.49 4.33
N LEU A 207 -22.81 -5.52 5.37
CA LEU A 207 -23.21 -5.22 6.75
C LEU A 207 -23.57 -3.74 6.93
N LEU A 208 -22.85 -2.84 6.26
CA LEU A 208 -23.12 -1.41 6.27
C LEU A 208 -24.52 -1.12 5.72
N ILE A 209 -24.79 -1.60 4.51
CA ILE A 209 -26.07 -1.39 3.81
C ILE A 209 -27.21 -2.01 4.61
N ALA A 210 -27.04 -3.26 5.09
CA ALA A 210 -28.04 -3.98 5.87
C ALA A 210 -28.43 -3.28 7.20
N ASN A 211 -27.66 -2.29 7.66
CA ASN A 211 -27.89 -1.55 8.89
C ASN A 211 -27.94 -0.03 8.67
N LEU A 212 -28.26 0.43 7.45
CA LEU A 212 -28.49 1.86 7.22
C LEU A 212 -29.68 2.39 8.05
N PRO A 213 -29.61 3.63 8.56
CA PRO A 213 -30.72 4.25 9.28
C PRO A 213 -31.97 4.26 8.41
N LYS A 214 -33.10 3.83 8.98
CA LYS A 214 -34.39 3.94 8.30
C LYS A 214 -34.82 5.40 8.37
N ARG A 215 -34.94 6.06 7.22
CA ARG A 215 -35.73 7.30 7.13
C ARG A 215 -37.15 6.89 6.75
N ILE A 216 -38.10 7.32 7.57
CA ILE A 216 -39.53 7.09 7.39
C ILE A 216 -39.97 7.89 6.17
#